data_AF-A0A9P7FAU8-F1
#
_entry.id   AF-A0A9P7FAU8-F1
#
_cell.length_a   1.000
_cell.length_b   1.000
_cell.length_c   1.000
_cell.angle_alpha   90.00
_cell.angle_beta   90.00
_cell.angle_gamma   90.00
#
_symmetry.space_group_name_H-M   'P 1'
#
loop_
_entity.id
_entity.type
_entity.pdbx_description
1 polymer ?
#
loop_
_entity_poly.entity_id
_entity_poly.type
_entity_poly.pdbx_seq_one_letter_code
_entity_poly.pdbx_strand_id
1 'polypeptide(L)'
;MRYERIRAVDTWRNGPGRYDCVFVSSDPTVEGMHGFDIAQVRLFFSFKHNGVLYPCAFVHWFKHVHDSRDENTGMWVVEPKTCEDGTRFASVIHLDCIFRAAHLMPVFGHEFVPTYLSYTQTLDAFCTYYINKYIDHQAFEIAW
;
A
#
# COMPACT_ATOMS: atom_id res chain seq x y z
N MET A 1 -11.40 -4.12 21.79
CA MET A 1 -11.63 -3.43 20.51
C MET A 1 -10.33 -2.72 20.14
N ARG A 2 -9.63 -3.17 19.09
CA ARG A 2 -8.37 -2.57 18.63
C ARG A 2 -8.72 -1.70 17.42
N TYR A 3 -8.40 -0.41 17.47
CA TYR A 3 -8.60 0.50 16.35
C TYR A 3 -7.31 0.58 15.53
N GLU A 4 -7.43 0.45 14.22
CA GLU A 4 -6.35 0.76 13.28
C GLU A 4 -6.55 2.18 12.75
N ARG A 5 -5.46 2.91 12.54
CA ARG A 5 -5.50 4.28 12.02
C ARG A 5 -4.59 4.41 10.82
N ILE A 6 -5.21 4.61 9.66
CA ILE A 6 -4.57 4.86 8.38
C ILE A 6 -4.42 6.38 8.22
N ARG A 7 -3.27 6.83 7.72
CA ARG A 7 -2.92 8.25 7.58
C ARG A 7 -2.51 8.59 6.16
N ALA A 8 -2.95 9.77 5.73
CA ALA A 8 -2.44 10.50 4.58
C ALA A 8 -2.38 11.96 4.99
N VAL A 9 -1.22 12.39 5.51
CA VAL A 9 -1.01 13.73 6.08
C VAL A 9 0.29 14.31 5.57
N ASP A 10 0.30 15.59 5.22
CA ASP A 10 1.49 16.27 4.65
C ASP A 10 2.54 16.62 5.71
N THR A 11 2.17 16.61 7.00
CA THR A 11 3.09 16.85 8.12
C THR A 11 2.77 15.89 9.25
N TRP A 12 3.74 15.06 9.64
CA TRP A 12 3.61 14.12 10.75
C TRP A 12 4.61 14.43 11.86
N ARG A 13 4.11 14.76 13.06
CA ARG A 13 4.94 15.12 14.23
C ARG A 13 5.96 16.23 13.94
N ASN A 14 5.53 17.31 13.27
CA ASN A 14 6.39 18.41 12.79
C ASN A 14 7.51 17.97 11.82
N GLY A 15 7.39 16.77 11.25
CA GLY A 15 8.28 16.24 10.24
C GLY A 15 7.57 16.04 8.91
N PRO A 16 8.20 15.30 7.98
CA PRO A 16 7.66 15.04 6.65
C PRO A 16 6.30 14.33 6.68
N GLY A 17 5.63 14.35 5.53
CA GLY A 17 4.34 13.69 5.36
C GLY A 17 4.39 12.18 5.63
N ARG A 18 3.22 11.63 5.99
CA ARG A 18 3.02 10.21 6.23
C ARG A 18 1.82 9.73 5.43
N TYR A 19 2.07 8.75 4.58
CA TYR A 19 1.12 8.14 3.66
C TYR A 19 1.20 6.62 3.83
N ASP A 20 0.25 6.07 4.57
CA ASP A 20 0.21 4.66 4.92
C ASP A 20 -0.23 3.82 3.70
N CYS A 21 0.31 2.60 3.59
CA CYS A 21 -0.17 1.61 2.62
C CYS A 21 -1.36 0.83 3.16
N VAL A 22 -2.17 0.29 2.26
CA VAL A 22 -3.41 -0.43 2.58
C VAL A 22 -3.58 -1.66 1.69
N PHE A 23 -4.21 -2.67 2.26
CA PHE A 23 -4.88 -3.73 1.49
C PHE A 23 -6.21 -3.20 1.01
N VAL A 24 -6.46 -3.30 -0.29
CA VAL A 24 -7.72 -2.94 -0.93
C VAL A 24 -8.39 -4.22 -1.40
N SER A 25 -9.63 -4.48 -1.01
CA SER A 25 -10.36 -5.66 -1.47
C SER A 25 -10.69 -5.49 -2.95
N SER A 26 -10.10 -6.34 -3.79
CA SER A 26 -10.32 -6.37 -5.24
C SER A 26 -11.34 -7.42 -5.63
N ASP A 27 -11.29 -8.58 -4.99
CA ASP A 27 -12.31 -9.63 -5.10
C ASP A 27 -12.53 -10.31 -3.74
N PRO A 28 -13.66 -10.04 -3.05
CA PRO A 28 -13.94 -10.62 -1.75
C PRO A 28 -14.27 -12.12 -1.80
N THR A 29 -14.41 -12.71 -2.99
CA THR A 29 -14.67 -14.15 -3.16
C THR A 29 -13.39 -14.97 -3.26
N VAL A 30 -12.25 -14.31 -3.43
CA VAL A 30 -10.94 -14.94 -3.54
C VAL A 30 -10.23 -14.86 -2.19
N GLU A 31 -9.73 -16.00 -1.72
CA GLU A 31 -8.97 -16.07 -0.47
C GLU A 31 -7.50 -15.68 -0.66
N GLY A 32 -6.85 -15.34 0.45
CA GLY A 32 -5.43 -15.02 0.49
C GLY A 32 -5.11 -13.71 -0.23
N MET A 33 -3.85 -13.54 -0.61
CA MET A 33 -3.38 -12.29 -1.20
C MET A 33 -4.04 -11.97 -2.55
N HIS A 34 -4.50 -12.98 -3.30
CA HIS A 34 -5.12 -12.77 -4.62
C HIS A 34 -6.45 -12.00 -4.57
N GLY A 35 -7.13 -11.96 -3.42
CA GLY A 35 -8.34 -11.15 -3.21
C GLY A 35 -8.05 -9.68 -2.88
N PHE A 36 -6.77 -9.30 -2.79
CA PHE A 36 -6.35 -7.96 -2.39
C PHE A 36 -5.39 -7.32 -3.40
N ASP A 37 -5.57 -6.03 -3.61
CA ASP A 37 -4.57 -5.15 -4.20
C ASP A 37 -3.87 -4.34 -3.10
N ILE A 38 -2.69 -3.80 -3.43
CA ILE A 38 -1.95 -2.91 -2.54
C ILE A 38 -1.94 -1.49 -3.09
N ALA A 39 -2.23 -0.54 -2.21
CA ALA A 39 -2.17 0.88 -2.54
C ALA A 39 -1.55 1.72 -1.42
N GLN A 40 -0.97 2.85 -1.77
CA GLN A 40 -0.59 3.91 -0.82
C GLN A 40 -1.63 5.01 -0.83
N VAL A 41 -2.18 5.36 0.33
CA VAL A 41 -3.17 6.44 0.42
C VAL A 41 -2.48 7.79 0.40
N ARG A 42 -2.85 8.64 -0.55
CA ARG A 42 -2.27 9.99 -0.75
C ARG A 42 -3.15 11.09 -0.21
N LEU A 43 -4.48 10.91 -0.22
CA LEU A 43 -5.43 11.89 0.30
C LEU A 43 -6.74 11.20 0.69
N PHE A 44 -7.33 11.63 1.81
CA PHE A 44 -8.72 11.32 2.16
C PHE A 44 -9.59 12.53 1.88
N PHE A 45 -10.73 12.32 1.23
CA PHE A 45 -11.69 13.40 0.94
C PHE A 45 -13.11 12.83 0.85
N SER A 46 -14.09 13.72 0.71
CA SER A 46 -15.46 13.30 0.40
C SER A 46 -16.12 14.33 -0.50
N PHE A 47 -17.09 13.88 -1.29
CA PHE A 47 -17.91 14.75 -2.12
C PHE A 47 -19.37 14.30 -2.08
N LYS A 48 -20.28 15.20 -2.46
CA LYS A 48 -21.70 14.89 -2.57
C LYS A 48 -22.11 14.77 -4.02
N HIS A 49 -22.85 13.72 -4.35
CA HIS A 49 -23.47 13.54 -5.66
C HIS A 49 -24.88 12.97 -5.46
N ASN A 50 -25.89 13.58 -6.09
CA ASN A 50 -27.30 13.22 -5.94
C ASN A 50 -27.78 13.07 -4.48
N GLY A 51 -27.30 13.95 -3.59
CA GLY A 51 -27.64 13.93 -2.17
C GLY A 51 -26.89 12.89 -1.32
N VAL A 52 -26.09 12.02 -1.93
CA VAL A 52 -25.29 11.00 -1.25
C VAL A 52 -23.87 11.52 -1.01
N LEU A 53 -23.36 11.34 0.21
CA LEU A 53 -21.97 11.65 0.57
C LEU A 53 -21.10 10.43 0.28
N TYR A 54 -20.07 10.60 -0.54
CA TYR A 54 -19.11 9.56 -0.89
C TYR A 54 -17.78 9.82 -0.18
N PRO A 55 -17.44 9.06 0.87
CA PRO A 55 -16.11 9.08 1.44
C PRO A 55 -15.12 8.34 0.54
N CYS A 56 -14.00 8.99 0.24
CA CYS A 56 -13.05 8.52 -0.77
C CYS A 56 -11.60 8.64 -0.31
N ALA A 57 -10.76 7.81 -0.93
CA ALA A 57 -9.32 7.90 -0.87
C ALA A 57 -8.74 8.06 -2.28
N PHE A 58 -7.82 8.99 -2.46
CA PHE A 58 -6.95 9.04 -3.63
C PHE A 58 -5.70 8.21 -3.33
N VAL A 59 -5.38 7.24 -4.20
CA VAL A 59 -4.35 6.24 -3.93
C VAL A 59 -3.38 6.06 -5.10
N HIS A 60 -2.14 5.72 -4.78
CA HIS A 60 -1.17 5.20 -5.75
C HIS A 60 -1.11 3.68 -5.65
N TRP A 61 -1.19 2.99 -6.78
CA TRP A 61 -1.24 1.53 -6.80
C TRP A 61 0.14 0.90 -6.84
N PHE A 62 0.18 -0.35 -6.38
CA PHE A 62 1.23 -1.32 -6.63
C PHE A 62 0.63 -2.47 -7.44
N LYS A 63 1.48 -3.24 -8.12
CA LYS A 63 1.10 -4.47 -8.83
C LYS A 63 2.00 -5.62 -8.39
N HIS A 64 1.46 -6.83 -8.44
CA HIS A 64 2.24 -8.05 -8.20
C HIS A 64 3.36 -8.19 -9.23
N VAL A 65 4.55 -8.56 -8.77
CA VAL A 65 5.69 -8.86 -9.65
C VAL A 65 5.58 -10.27 -10.22
N HIS A 66 5.09 -11.21 -9.39
CA HIS A 66 4.89 -12.61 -9.74
C HIS A 66 3.54 -13.10 -9.19
N ASP A 67 3.02 -14.18 -9.78
CA ASP A 67 1.80 -14.86 -9.33
C ASP A 67 2.05 -15.81 -8.15
N SER A 68 3.23 -15.75 -7.54
CA SER A 68 3.62 -16.55 -6.39
C SER A 68 4.44 -15.75 -5.38
N ARG A 69 4.52 -16.30 -4.17
CA ARG A 69 5.36 -15.78 -3.08
C ARG A 69 6.83 -16.03 -3.37
N ASP A 70 7.68 -15.14 -2.88
CA ASP A 70 9.13 -15.35 -2.85
C ASP A 70 9.47 -16.59 -2.00
N GLU A 71 10.27 -17.49 -2.56
CA GLU A 71 10.53 -18.81 -1.97
C GLU A 71 11.32 -18.74 -0.64
N ASN A 72 12.15 -17.71 -0.47
CA ASN A 72 13.01 -17.57 0.70
C ASN A 72 12.27 -16.94 1.88
N THR A 73 11.40 -15.97 1.60
CA THR A 73 10.71 -15.18 2.62
C THR A 73 9.26 -15.59 2.84
N GLY A 74 8.64 -16.29 1.88
CA GLY A 74 7.22 -16.59 1.89
C GLY A 74 6.33 -15.35 1.77
N MET A 75 6.89 -14.20 1.37
CA MET A 75 6.18 -12.94 1.21
C MET A 75 5.85 -12.68 -0.26
N TRP A 76 4.75 -11.96 -0.49
CA TRP A 76 4.38 -11.47 -1.81
C TRP A 76 5.23 -10.24 -2.17
N VAL A 77 5.61 -10.13 -3.45
CA VAL A 77 6.42 -9.03 -3.96
C VAL A 77 5.59 -8.15 -4.88
N VAL A 78 5.61 -6.85 -4.62
CA VAL A 78 4.90 -5.84 -5.41
C VAL A 78 5.84 -4.73 -5.87
N GLU A 79 5.51 -4.11 -7.00
CA GLU A 79 6.20 -2.91 -7.49
C GLU A 79 5.22 -1.75 -7.71
N PRO A 80 5.68 -0.49 -7.65
CA PRO A 80 4.88 0.66 -8.08
C PRO A 80 4.24 0.43 -9.44
N LYS A 81 2.91 0.57 -9.52
CA LYS A 81 2.24 0.58 -10.81
C LYS A 81 2.46 1.95 -11.45
N THR A 82 2.91 1.96 -12.69
CA THR A 82 3.18 3.18 -13.47
C THR A 82 2.30 3.27 -14.71
N CYS A 83 2.02 4.48 -15.15
CA CYS A 83 1.44 4.79 -16.46
C CYS A 83 2.50 4.70 -17.57
N GLU A 84 2.08 4.80 -18.83
CA GLU A 84 2.99 4.79 -19.99
C GLU A 84 4.02 5.93 -19.96
N ASP A 85 3.69 7.06 -19.34
CA ASP A 85 4.58 8.22 -19.16
C ASP A 85 5.54 8.10 -17.97
N GLY A 86 5.51 6.97 -17.25
CA GLY A 86 6.34 6.70 -16.08
C GLY A 86 5.81 7.31 -14.77
N THR A 87 4.68 8.02 -14.79
CA THR A 87 4.06 8.55 -13.56
C THR A 87 3.42 7.43 -12.74
N ARG A 88 3.23 7.65 -11.43
CA ARG A 88 2.53 6.70 -10.55
C ARG A 88 1.08 6.55 -11.01
N PHE A 89 0.66 5.31 -11.26
CA PHE A 89 -0.74 5.01 -11.55
C PHE A 89 -1.58 5.27 -10.30
N ALA A 90 -2.64 6.07 -10.47
CA ALA A 90 -3.47 6.56 -9.38
C ALA A 90 -4.95 6.39 -9.69
N SER A 91 -5.77 6.24 -8.65
CA SER A 91 -7.23 6.31 -8.78
C SER A 91 -7.89 6.81 -7.50
N VAL A 92 -9.19 7.08 -7.59
CA VAL A 92 -10.05 7.34 -6.44
C VAL A 92 -10.82 6.06 -6.12
N ILE A 93 -10.79 5.64 -4.86
CA ILE A 93 -11.56 4.50 -4.34
C ILE A 93 -12.52 4.96 -3.23
N HIS A 94 -13.61 4.23 -3.05
CA HIS A 94 -14.47 4.38 -1.88
C HIS A 94 -13.75 3.84 -0.64
N LEU A 95 -13.98 4.42 0.54
CA LEU A 95 -13.32 3.96 1.77
C LEU A 95 -13.65 2.50 2.13
N ASP A 96 -14.84 2.02 1.77
CA ASP A 96 -15.26 0.65 2.03
C ASP A 96 -14.43 -0.41 1.27
N CYS A 97 -13.70 0.00 0.23
CA CYS A 97 -12.76 -0.89 -0.46
C CYS A 97 -11.48 -1.13 0.38
N ILE A 98 -11.15 -0.23 1.31
CA ILE A 98 -9.97 -0.36 2.16
C ILE A 98 -10.25 -1.40 3.23
N PHE A 99 -9.58 -2.55 3.11
CA PHE A 99 -9.72 -3.62 4.08
C PHE A 99 -8.99 -3.27 5.37
N ARG A 100 -7.70 -2.88 5.27
CA ARG A 100 -6.85 -2.51 6.41
C ARG A 100 -5.50 -1.92 5.99
N ALA A 101 -4.68 -1.51 6.97
CA ALA A 101 -3.31 -1.08 6.71
C ALA A 101 -2.42 -2.24 6.23
N ALA A 102 -1.53 -1.93 5.28
CA ALA A 102 -0.48 -2.81 4.80
C ALA A 102 0.90 -2.25 5.15
N HIS A 103 1.86 -3.13 5.40
CA HIS A 103 3.24 -2.75 5.62
C HIS A 103 4.10 -3.27 4.48
N LEU A 104 4.82 -2.38 3.80
CA LEU A 104 5.74 -2.71 2.72
C LEU A 104 7.18 -2.56 3.20
N MET A 105 8.03 -3.53 2.86
CA MET A 105 9.47 -3.51 3.11
C MET A 105 10.23 -3.52 1.79
N PRO A 106 11.25 -2.68 1.60
CA PRO A 106 12.08 -2.74 0.40
C PRO A 106 12.66 -4.14 0.17
N VAL A 107 12.66 -4.57 -1.09
CA VAL A 107 13.53 -5.66 -1.53
C VAL A 107 14.89 -5.04 -1.81
N PHE A 108 15.90 -5.39 -1.02
CA PHE A 108 17.25 -4.88 -1.22
C PHE A 108 17.94 -5.62 -2.35
N GLY A 109 18.58 -4.86 -3.25
CA GLY A 109 19.46 -5.41 -4.27
C GLY A 109 20.86 -5.69 -3.73
N HIS A 110 21.82 -5.84 -4.64
CA HIS A 110 23.24 -6.04 -4.29
C HIS A 110 23.98 -4.76 -3.92
N GLU A 111 23.36 -3.60 -4.17
CA GLU A 111 23.96 -2.29 -3.90
C GLU A 111 23.74 -1.83 -2.46
N PHE A 112 24.65 -0.98 -1.97
CA PHE A 112 24.49 -0.35 -0.67
C PHE A 112 23.36 0.68 -0.70
N VAL A 113 22.54 0.66 0.34
CA VAL A 113 21.54 1.72 0.56
C VAL A 113 22.28 3.03 0.85
N PRO A 114 22.00 4.12 0.11
CA PRO A 114 22.66 5.40 0.35
C PRO A 114 22.39 5.90 1.77
N THR A 115 23.45 6.36 2.47
CA THR A 115 23.36 6.80 3.87
C THR A 115 22.51 8.07 4.06
N TYR A 116 22.26 8.81 2.98
CA TYR A 116 21.40 9.99 2.96
C TYR A 116 19.93 9.67 2.63
N LEU A 117 19.59 8.40 2.38
CA LEU A 117 18.21 8.01 2.09
C LEU A 117 17.34 8.20 3.34
N SER A 118 16.34 9.08 3.24
CA SER A 118 15.37 9.29 4.31
C SER A 118 14.34 8.17 4.34
N TYR A 119 13.86 7.80 5.54
CA TYR A 119 12.75 6.85 5.71
C TYR A 119 11.47 7.27 4.97
N THR A 120 11.34 8.56 4.65
CA THR A 120 10.18 9.13 3.93
C THR A 120 10.23 8.86 2.44
N GLN A 121 11.41 8.55 1.90
CA GLN A 121 11.64 8.25 0.49
C GLN A 121 11.59 6.75 0.23
N THR A 122 11.48 5.92 1.27
CA THR A 122 11.55 4.46 1.16
C THR A 122 10.57 3.89 0.14
N LEU A 123 9.34 4.40 0.03
CA LEU A 123 8.34 3.87 -0.92
C LEU A 123 8.50 4.38 -2.37
N ASP A 124 9.47 5.27 -2.59
CA ASP A 124 9.80 5.85 -3.90
C ASP A 124 11.22 5.47 -4.36
N ALA A 125 12.09 5.03 -3.45
CA ALA A 125 13.51 4.80 -3.72
C ALA A 125 13.85 3.38 -4.22
N PHE A 126 12.95 2.41 -4.02
CA PHE A 126 13.17 1.02 -4.43
C PHE A 126 12.19 0.59 -5.53
N CYS A 127 12.63 -0.35 -6.37
CA CYS A 127 11.82 -0.88 -7.46
C CYS A 127 10.71 -1.81 -6.94
N THR A 128 11.01 -2.66 -5.96
CA THR A 128 10.12 -3.71 -5.47
C THR A 128 10.07 -3.74 -3.95
N TYR A 129 8.96 -4.26 -3.43
CA TYR A 129 8.66 -4.30 -2.01
C TYR A 129 8.02 -5.64 -1.62
N TYR A 130 8.44 -6.19 -0.49
CA TYR A 130 7.74 -7.28 0.19
C TYR A 130 6.52 -6.76 0.94
N ILE A 131 5.39 -7.45 0.79
CA ILE A 131 4.24 -7.31 1.68
C ILE A 131 4.58 -8.03 2.98
N ASN A 132 4.84 -7.27 4.04
CA ASN A 132 5.25 -7.82 5.33
C ASN A 132 4.05 -8.45 6.06
N LYS A 133 3.80 -9.72 5.76
CA LYS A 133 2.78 -10.54 6.45
C LYS A 133 3.11 -10.83 7.91
N TYR A 134 4.34 -10.60 8.36
CA TYR A 134 4.79 -10.89 9.73
C TYR A 134 4.66 -9.70 10.68
N ILE A 135 4.16 -8.55 10.20
CA ILE A 135 4.03 -7.33 11.02
C ILE A 135 3.00 -7.49 12.15
N ASP A 136 1.95 -8.26 11.91
CA ASP A 136 0.93 -8.61 12.88
C ASP A 136 0.17 -9.88 12.48
N HIS A 137 -0.60 -10.43 13.42
CA HIS A 137 -1.41 -11.64 13.21
C HIS A 137 -2.37 -11.50 12.02
N GLN A 138 -3.04 -10.37 11.87
CA GLN A 138 -4.05 -10.20 10.83
C GLN A 138 -3.40 -10.16 9.44
N ALA A 139 -2.18 -9.64 9.32
CA ALA A 139 -1.46 -9.59 8.04
C ALA A 139 -1.00 -10.99 7.66
N PHE A 140 -0.63 -11.79 8.66
CA PHE A 140 -0.24 -13.18 8.50
C PHE A 140 -1.38 -14.05 7.95
N GLU A 141 -2.59 -13.85 8.49
CA GLU A 141 -3.80 -14.60 8.12
C GLU A 141 -4.37 -14.25 6.74
N ILE A 142 -4.08 -13.06 6.20
CA ILE A 142 -4.64 -12.65 4.89
C ILE A 142 -3.63 -12.71 3.74
N ALA A 143 -2.35 -12.46 4.00
CA ALA A 143 -1.32 -12.44 2.97
C ALA A 143 -0.61 -13.80 2.87
N TRP A 144 -1.38 -14.89 2.77
CA TRP A 144 -0.85 -16.22 2.49
C TRP A 144 -0.78 -16.55 1.01
#